data_AF-A0A1X7VST8-F1
#
_entry.id   AF-A0A1X7VST8-F1
#
_cell.length_a   1.000
_cell.length_b   1.000
_cell.length_c   1.000
_cell.angle_alpha   90.00
_cell.angle_beta   90.00
_cell.angle_gamma   90.00
#
_symmetry.space_group_name_H-M   'P 1'
#
loop_
_entity.id
_entity.type
_entity.pdbx_description
1 polymer ?
#
loop_
_entity_poly.entity_id
_entity_poly.type
_entity_poly.pdbx_seq_one_letter_code
_entity_poly.pdbx_strand_id
1 'polypeptide(L)'
;MFISGVGRTGRSLLIEALKCLVDEIWHPKSGDIMCAVVASTGIAAFNVGGQTIHRLFQLPIEYEGKKLDIGFLNKETQKRI
;
A
#
# COMPACT_ATOMS: atom_id res chain seq x y z
N MET A 1 -8.01 1.30 -15.55
CA MET A 1 -7.29 0.26 -16.34
C MET A 1 -6.72 -0.76 -15.36
N PHE A 2 -6.76 -2.06 -15.67
CA PHE A 2 -6.17 -3.11 -14.84
C PHE A 2 -5.11 -3.87 -15.65
N ILE A 3 -3.90 -4.00 -15.09
CA ILE A 3 -2.77 -4.68 -15.72
C ILE A 3 -2.33 -5.83 -14.81
N SER A 4 -2.44 -7.06 -15.29
CA SER A 4 -1.99 -8.25 -14.59
C SER A 4 -0.81 -8.90 -15.32
N GLY A 5 -0.18 -9.87 -14.65
CA GLY A 5 0.95 -10.63 -15.17
C GLY A 5 1.52 -11.53 -14.10
N VAL A 6 2.40 -12.44 -14.47
CA VAL A 6 3.14 -13.27 -13.50
C VAL A 6 4.16 -12.40 -12.73
N GLY A 7 4.80 -12.98 -11.71
CA GLY A 7 5.87 -12.30 -10.98
C GLY A 7 7.03 -11.92 -11.91
N ARG A 8 7.73 -10.82 -11.59
CA ARG A 8 8.97 -10.38 -12.29
C ARG A 8 8.79 -10.00 -13.76
N THR A 9 7.58 -9.63 -14.20
CA THR A 9 7.33 -9.11 -15.55
C THR A 9 7.61 -7.62 -15.72
N GLY A 10 8.23 -6.96 -14.74
CA GLY A 10 8.54 -5.52 -14.81
C GLY A 10 7.35 -4.59 -14.52
N ARG A 11 6.25 -5.08 -13.94
CA ARG A 11 5.08 -4.23 -13.61
C ARG A 11 5.40 -3.08 -12.67
N SER A 12 6.32 -3.25 -11.72
CA SER A 12 6.78 -2.15 -10.85
C SER A 12 7.56 -1.08 -11.62
N LEU A 13 8.39 -1.49 -12.59
CA LEU A 13 9.11 -0.57 -13.48
C LEU A 13 8.12 0.21 -14.39
N LEU A 14 7.06 -0.46 -14.86
CA LEU A 14 6.00 0.19 -15.63
C LEU A 14 5.27 1.25 -14.80
N ILE A 15 5.02 1.00 -13.51
CA ILE A 15 4.41 1.99 -12.61
C ILE A 15 5.31 3.22 -12.47
N GLU A 16 6.63 3.03 -12.36
CA GLU A 16 7.60 4.13 -12.29
C GLU A 16 7.62 4.96 -13.59
N ALA A 17 7.59 4.32 -14.75
CA ALA A 17 7.50 5.02 -16.03
C ALA A 17 6.17 5.79 -16.19
N LEU A 18 5.05 5.19 -15.75
CA LEU A 18 3.75 5.86 -15.76
C LEU A 18 3.73 7.08 -14.83
N LYS A 19 4.38 7.00 -13.67
CA LYS A 19 4.52 8.14 -12.77
C LYS A 19 5.25 9.29 -13.46
N CYS A 20 6.39 9.02 -14.08
CA CYS A 20 7.15 10.02 -14.85
C CYS A 20 6.28 10.69 -15.93
N LEU A 21 5.57 9.88 -16.71
CA LEU A 21 4.67 10.38 -17.77
C LEU A 21 3.53 11.25 -17.22
N VAL A 22 2.92 10.82 -16.11
CA VAL A 22 1.85 11.60 -15.48
C VAL A 22 2.39 12.93 -14.95
N ASP A 23 3.56 12.93 -14.31
CA ASP A 23 4.21 14.15 -13.83
C ASP A 23 4.56 15.12 -14.98
N GLU A 24 4.99 14.60 -16.14
CA GLU A 24 5.26 15.39 -17.35
C GLU A 24 3.99 16.00 -17.95
N ILE A 25 2.90 15.22 -18.10
CA ILE A 25 1.66 15.71 -18.72
C ILE A 25 0.96 16.72 -17.80
N TRP A 26 0.93 16.44 -16.49
CA TRP A 26 0.16 17.24 -15.53
C TRP A 26 0.97 18.31 -14.82
N HIS A 27 2.25 18.52 -15.18
CA HIS A 27 3.17 19.55 -14.69
C HIS A 27 2.55 20.45 -13.60
N PRO A 28 2.89 20.26 -12.31
CA PRO A 28 2.13 20.84 -11.20
C PRO A 28 2.26 22.36 -11.20
N LYS A 29 1.37 23.03 -11.94
CA LYS A 29 1.25 24.50 -11.95
C LYS A 29 0.64 25.01 -10.64
N SER A 30 -0.02 24.15 -9.86
CA SER A 30 -0.76 24.51 -8.65
C SER A 30 -0.21 23.89 -7.35
N GLY A 31 0.84 23.06 -7.40
CA GLY A 31 1.36 22.38 -6.20
C GLY A 31 0.45 21.27 -5.63
N ASP A 32 -0.63 20.92 -6.33
CA ASP A 32 -1.52 19.84 -5.93
C ASP A 32 -0.96 18.46 -6.25
N ILE A 33 -1.24 17.48 -5.39
CA ILE A 33 -0.94 16.07 -5.63
C ILE A 33 -1.92 15.54 -6.69
N MET A 34 -1.46 15.40 -7.94
CA MET A 34 -2.30 14.90 -9.04
C MET A 34 -2.32 13.37 -9.16
N CYS A 35 -1.27 12.69 -8.72
CA CYS A 35 -1.16 11.24 -8.79
C CYS A 35 -0.66 10.66 -7.46
N ALA A 36 -1.37 9.68 -6.92
CA ALA A 36 -0.96 8.93 -5.75
C ALA A 36 -0.60 7.49 -6.15
N VAL A 37 0.66 7.10 -5.94
CA VAL A 37 1.09 5.71 -6.11
C VAL A 37 0.89 4.98 -4.79
N VAL A 38 0.08 3.92 -4.82
CA VAL A 38 -0.24 3.12 -3.62
C VAL A 38 -0.05 1.64 -3.83
N ALA A 39 0.28 0.94 -2.74
CA ALA A 39 0.30 -0.51 -2.68
C ALA A 39 -0.34 -1.05 -1.39
N SER A 40 -0.60 -2.36 -1.32
CA SER A 40 -1.22 -3.00 -0.16
C SER A 40 -0.27 -3.19 1.02
N THR A 41 1.00 -3.49 0.75
CA THR A 41 2.04 -3.73 1.78
C THR A 41 3.11 -2.65 1.76
N GLY A 42 3.77 -2.45 2.91
CA GLY A 42 4.84 -1.46 3.04
C GLY A 42 6.00 -1.70 2.09
N ILE A 43 6.42 -2.95 1.91
CA ILE A 43 7.55 -3.31 1.04
C ILE A 43 7.19 -3.07 -0.44
N ALA A 44 5.96 -3.40 -0.85
CA ALA A 44 5.52 -3.13 -2.22
C ALA A 44 5.41 -1.63 -2.49
N ALA A 45 4.91 -0.85 -1.53
CA ALA A 45 4.84 0.61 -1.64
C ALA A 45 6.24 1.23 -1.74
N PHE A 46 7.17 0.78 -0.90
CA PHE A 46 8.57 1.22 -0.92
C PHE A 46 9.23 0.99 -2.28
N ASN A 47 9.01 -0.18 -2.89
CA ASN A 47 9.61 -0.52 -4.19
C ASN A 47 9.14 0.36 -5.35
N VAL A 48 8.01 1.05 -5.24
CA VAL A 48 7.48 1.96 -6.27
C VAL A 48 7.51 3.43 -5.83
N GLY A 49 8.18 3.73 -4.71
CA GLY A 49 8.24 5.08 -4.14
C GLY A 49 6.86 5.65 -3.76
N GLY A 50 5.93 4.77 -3.38
CA GLY A 50 4.54 5.09 -3.03
C GLY A 50 4.23 4.95 -1.55
N GLN A 51 2.94 5.02 -1.20
CA GLN A 51 2.44 4.83 0.16
C GLN A 51 1.57 3.57 0.25
N THR A 52 1.33 3.08 1.46
CA THR A 52 0.30 2.05 1.63
C THR A 52 -1.09 2.67 1.50
N ILE A 53 -2.04 1.90 0.94
CA ILE A 53 -3.43 2.34 0.83
C ILE A 53 -4.03 2.71 2.21
N HIS A 54 -3.66 1.94 3.24
CA HIS A 54 -4.06 2.18 4.63
C HIS A 54 -3.56 3.54 5.13
N ARG A 55 -2.29 3.89 4.85
CA ARG A 55 -1.73 5.17 5.29
C ARG A 55 -2.31 6.36 4.53
N LEU A 56 -2.50 6.23 3.22
CA LEU A 56 -3.00 7.32 2.39
C LEU A 56 -4.42 7.72 2.78
N PHE A 57 -5.30 6.74 2.98
CA PHE A 57 -6.71 6.98 3.30
C PHE A 57 -7.02 6.91 4.80
N GLN A 58 -5.99 6.73 5.65
CA GLN A 58 -6.14 6.55 7.10
C GLN A 58 -7.13 5.42 7.45
N LEU A 59 -7.08 4.32 6.69
CA LEU A 59 -7.99 3.20 6.90
C LEU A 59 -7.59 2.42 8.15
N PRO A 60 -8.56 1.99 8.97
CA PRO A 60 -8.30 1.04 10.03
C PRO A 60 -7.78 -0.27 9.45
N ILE A 61 -6.89 -0.94 10.19
CA ILE A 61 -6.36 -2.25 9.83
C ILE A 61 -7.44 -3.33 9.95
N GLU A 62 -8.40 -3.09 10.85
CA GLU A 62 -9.50 -4.00 11.13
C GLU A 62 -10.73 -3.64 10.29
N TYR A 63 -11.41 -4.69 9.81
CA TYR A 63 -12.74 -4.58 9.25
C TYR A 63 -13.75 -4.39 10.39
N GLU A 64 -14.66 -3.43 10.26
CA GLU A 64 -15.70 -3.19 11.26
C GLU A 64 -16.45 -4.50 11.57
N GLY A 65 -16.32 -4.99 12.80
CA GLY A 65 -16.97 -6.21 13.27
C GLY A 65 -16.04 -7.39 13.56
N LYS A 66 -14.72 -7.28 13.37
CA LYS A 66 -13.76 -8.33 13.78
C LYS A 66 -12.64 -7.76 14.64
N LYS A 67 -12.97 -7.54 15.91
CA LYS A 67 -11.97 -7.43 16.97
C LYS A 67 -11.23 -8.78 17.02
N LEU A 68 -9.98 -8.83 16.59
CA LEU A 68 -9.12 -9.95 16.94
C LEU A 68 -8.80 -9.75 18.42
N ASP A 69 -9.47 -10.52 19.29
CA ASP A 69 -9.13 -10.57 20.70
C ASP A 69 -7.73 -11.21 20.84
N ILE A 70 -6.70 -10.37 20.65
CA ILE A 70 -5.28 -10.69 20.89
C ILE A 70 -5.07 -11.13 22.37
N GLY A 71 -6.05 -10.90 23.24
CA GLY A 71 -6.11 -11.44 24.60
C GLY A 71 -6.23 -12.98 24.70
N PHE A 72 -6.54 -13.71 23.62
CA PHE A 72 -6.60 -15.18 23.67
C PHE A 72 -5.24 -15.87 23.49
N LEU A 73 -4.23 -15.21 22.91
CA LEU A 73 -2.90 -15.81 22.76
C LEU A 73 -2.05 -15.82 24.05
N ASN A 74 -2.49 -15.14 25.12
CA ASN A 74 -1.71 -15.07 26.37
C ASN A 74 -2.14 -16.08 27.45
N LYS A 75 -3.24 -16.83 27.28
CA LYS A 75 -3.71 -17.76 28.31
C LYS A 75 -3.07 -19.14 28.27
N GLU A 76 -2.55 -19.59 27.12
CA GLU A 76 -1.87 -20.89 27.01
C GLU A 76 -0.39 -20.82 27.39
N THR A 77 0.27 -19.68 27.19
CA THR A 77 1.71 -19.51 27.49
C THR A 77 1.97 -19.20 28.97
N GLN A 78 1.00 -18.65 29.71
CA GLN A 78 1.14 -18.30 31.13
C GLN A 78 0.80 -19.44 32.11
N LYS A 79 0.45 -20.64 31.63
CA LYS A 79 0.10 -21.81 32.48
C LYS A 79 1.25 -22.80 32.70
N ARG A 80 2.47 -22.45 32.29
CA ARG A 80 3.68 -23.30 32.34
C ARG A 80 4.89 -22.66 33.05
N ILE A 81 4.67 -21.66 33.91
CA ILE A 81 5.69 -21.15 34.84
C ILE A 81 5.12 -21.24 36.25
#